data_AF-X1TAB9-F1
#
_entry.id   AF-X1TAB9-F1
#
_cell.length_a   1.000
_cell.length_b   1.000
_cell.length_c   1.000
_cell.angle_alpha   90.00
_cell.angle_beta   90.00
_cell.angle_gamma   90.00
#
_symmetry.space_group_name_H-M   'P 1'
#
loop_
_entity.id
_entity.type
_entity.pdbx_description
1 polymer ?
#
loop_
_entity_poly.entity_id
_entity_poly.type
_entity_poly.pdbx_seq_one_letter_code
_entity_poly.pdbx_strand_id
1 'polypeptide(L)'
;MTLPQIRGMYHGDRSRKETLVEYGFRLPSALDNRPLNFPEFGQHIHQVIYTSATPSAYEYEHSQQVVEQLVRPTGLLEPTVEVKPTKA
;
A
#
# COMPACT_ATOMS: atom_id res chain seq x y z
N MET A 1 -1.41 -0.18 5.62
CA MET A 1 -0.39 -0.19 4.55
C MET A 1 -1.05 0.18 3.24
N THR A 2 -0.77 1.36 2.70
CA THR A 2 -1.51 1.92 1.55
C THR A 2 -0.87 1.57 0.21
N LEU A 3 0.47 1.62 0.10
CA LEU A 3 1.16 1.35 -1.16
C LEU A 3 1.03 -0.10 -1.66
N PRO A 4 1.18 -1.14 -0.80
CA PRO A 4 0.92 -2.52 -1.24
C PRO A 4 -0.51 -2.71 -1.74
N GLN A 5 -1.48 -2.06 -1.10
CA GLN A 5 -2.88 -2.11 -1.50
C GLN A 5 -3.07 -1.47 -2.88
N ILE A 6 -2.58 -0.25 -3.10
CA ILE A 6 -2.65 0.43 -4.40
C ILE A 6 -2.02 -0.43 -5.50
N ARG A 7 -0.85 -1.03 -5.22
CA ARG A 7 -0.16 -1.91 -6.17
C ARG A 7 -0.99 -3.16 -6.53
N GLY A 8 -1.74 -3.71 -5.59
CA GLY A 8 -2.57 -4.91 -5.78
C GLY A 8 -3.90 -4.67 -6.49
N MET A 9 -4.42 -3.44 -6.50
CA MET A 9 -5.77 -3.14 -6.99
C MET A 9 -5.97 -3.50 -8.47
N TYR A 10 -5.02 -3.17 -9.33
CA TYR A 10 -5.09 -3.46 -10.77
C TYR A 10 -5.22 -4.97 -11.03
N HIS A 11 -4.32 -5.78 -10.47
CA HIS A 11 -4.30 -7.22 -10.69
C HIS A 11 -5.53 -7.92 -10.08
N GLY A 12 -5.98 -7.46 -8.91
CA GLY A 12 -7.19 -7.99 -8.29
C GLY A 12 -8.46 -7.67 -9.09
N ASP A 13 -8.57 -6.47 -9.65
CA ASP A 13 -9.69 -6.11 -10.53
C ASP A 13 -9.65 -6.87 -11.86
N ARG A 14 -8.47 -6.95 -12.48
CA ARG A 14 -8.24 -7.67 -13.73
C ARG A 14 -8.67 -9.13 -13.62
N SER A 15 -8.21 -9.85 -12.60
CA SER A 15 -8.54 -11.26 -12.38
C SER A 15 -10.06 -11.48 -12.25
N ARG A 16 -10.78 -10.63 -11.51
CA ARG A 16 -12.24 -10.75 -11.38
C ARG A 16 -12.97 -10.46 -12.69
N LYS A 17 -12.53 -9.44 -13.43
CA LYS A 17 -13.18 -9.06 -14.70
C LYS A 17 -12.89 -10.04 -15.83
N GLU A 18 -11.71 -10.64 -15.87
CA GLU A 18 -11.37 -11.69 -16.84
C GLU A 18 -12.35 -12.85 -16.75
N THR A 19 -12.65 -13.34 -15.54
CA THR A 19 -13.68 -14.35 -15.32
C THR A 19 -15.05 -13.93 -15.90
N LEU A 20 -15.48 -12.69 -15.67
CA LEU A 20 -16.77 -12.21 -16.21
C LEU A 20 -16.78 -12.15 -17.74
N VAL A 21 -15.64 -11.83 -18.37
CA VAL A 21 -15.51 -11.79 -19.83
C VAL A 21 -15.45 -13.20 -20.41
N GLU A 22 -14.69 -14.12 -19.81
CA GLU A 22 -14.55 -15.51 -20.25
C GLU A 22 -15.88 -16.26 -20.26
N TYR A 23 -16.71 -16.05 -19.23
CA TYR A 23 -18.04 -16.65 -19.15
C TYR A 23 -19.14 -15.83 -19.86
N GLY A 24 -18.78 -14.79 -20.63
CA GLY A 24 -19.72 -14.05 -21.47
C GLY A 24 -20.65 -13.08 -20.73
N PHE A 25 -20.40 -12.78 -19.45
CA PHE A 25 -21.19 -11.82 -18.68
C PHE A 25 -20.84 -10.36 -19.01
N ARG A 26 -19.65 -10.09 -19.56
CA ARG A 26 -19.18 -8.76 -19.96
C ARG A 26 -18.44 -8.80 -21.29
N LEU A 27 -18.51 -7.70 -22.03
CA LEU A 27 -17.70 -7.50 -23.23
C LEU A 27 -16.21 -7.31 -22.85
N PRO A 28 -15.26 -7.64 -23.75
CA PRO A 28 -13.83 -7.45 -23.51
C PRO A 28 -13.44 -6.02 -23.12
N SER A 29 -14.14 -5.01 -23.62
CA SER A 29 -13.91 -3.59 -23.28
C SER A 29 -14.16 -3.25 -21.81
N ALA A 30 -14.86 -4.10 -21.06
CA ALA A 30 -15.04 -3.92 -19.62
C ALA A 30 -13.71 -3.96 -18.85
N LEU A 31 -12.68 -4.57 -19.42
CA LEU A 31 -11.33 -4.66 -18.84
C LEU A 31 -10.58 -3.32 -18.85
N ASP A 32 -10.97 -2.39 -19.72
CA ASP A 32 -10.36 -1.05 -19.83
C ASP A 32 -10.87 -0.09 -18.74
N ASN A 33 -12.07 -0.35 -18.21
CA ASN A 33 -12.60 0.38 -17.05
C ASN A 33 -12.08 -0.24 -15.76
N ARG A 34 -10.88 0.17 -15.33
CA ARG A 34 -10.14 -0.48 -14.24
C ARG A 34 -9.40 0.55 -13.37
N PRO A 35 -8.95 0.17 -12.18
CA PRO A 35 -8.00 0.96 -11.42
C PRO A 35 -6.69 1.16 -12.20
N LEU A 36 -5.97 2.24 -11.86
CA LEU A 36 -4.61 2.45 -12.33
C LEU A 36 -3.70 1.33 -11.83
N ASN A 37 -2.73 0.94 -12.65
CA ASN A 37 -1.60 0.16 -12.17
C ASN A 37 -0.61 1.06 -11.42
N PHE A 38 0.36 0.44 -10.73
CA PHE A 38 1.28 1.19 -9.87
C PHE A 38 2.16 2.20 -10.65
N PRO A 39 2.71 1.86 -11.84
CA PRO A 39 3.38 2.84 -12.69
C PRO A 39 2.50 4.01 -13.14
N GLU A 40 1.28 3.75 -13.61
CA GLU A 40 0.31 4.78 -14.01
C GLU A 40 0.01 5.72 -12.83
N PHE A 41 -0.26 5.16 -11.66
CA PHE A 41 -0.46 5.94 -10.43
C PHE A 41 0.73 6.85 -10.14
N GLY A 42 1.96 6.35 -10.27
CA GLY A 42 3.18 7.14 -10.09
C GLY A 42 3.30 8.33 -11.05
N GLN A 43 2.84 8.19 -12.30
CA GLN A 43 2.85 9.29 -13.29
C GLN A 43 1.86 10.42 -12.95
N HIS A 44 0.79 10.10 -12.22
CA HIS A 44 -0.22 11.07 -11.81
C HIS A 44 0.11 11.79 -10.49
N ILE A 45 1.12 11.32 -9.76
CA ILE A 45 1.57 11.96 -8.52
C ILE A 45 2.56 13.07 -8.86
N HIS A 46 2.26 14.29 -8.43
CA HIS A 46 3.22 15.40 -8.48
C HIS A 46 4.08 15.46 -7.21
N GLN A 47 3.44 15.52 -6.05
CA GLN A 47 4.07 15.51 -4.73
C GLN A 47 3.26 14.61 -3.81
N VAL A 48 3.94 13.88 -2.93
CA VAL A 48 3.32 12.94 -2.01
C VAL A 48 4.08 12.91 -0.69
N ILE A 49 3.33 12.78 0.41
CA ILE A 49 3.87 12.52 1.74
C ILE A 49 3.45 11.11 2.14
N TYR A 50 4.42 10.24 2.37
CA TYR A 50 4.18 8.91 2.90
C TYR A 50 4.17 8.97 4.44
N THR A 51 3.05 8.59 5.06
CA THR A 51 2.91 8.60 6.53
C THR A 51 2.77 7.17 7.04
N SER A 52 3.76 6.72 7.80
CA SER A 52 3.76 5.40 8.44
C SER A 52 4.66 5.42 9.68
N ALA A 53 4.28 4.70 10.73
CA ALA A 53 5.18 4.42 11.86
C ALA A 53 6.27 3.39 11.48
N THR A 54 6.03 2.61 10.43
CA THR A 54 6.95 1.59 9.90
C THR A 54 6.99 1.70 8.36
N PRO A 55 7.70 2.69 7.79
CA PRO A 55 7.85 2.82 6.34
C PRO A 55 8.53 1.59 5.74
N SER A 56 8.13 1.16 4.55
CA SER A 56 8.81 0.10 3.81
C SER A 56 9.95 0.67 2.94
N ALA A 57 10.72 -0.21 2.29
CA ALA A 57 11.88 0.18 1.48
C ALA A 57 11.52 1.19 0.36
N TYR A 58 10.37 1.03 -0.28
CA TYR A 58 9.92 1.92 -1.36
C TYR A 58 9.82 3.38 -0.87
N GLU A 59 9.22 3.61 0.29
CA GLU A 59 9.06 4.92 0.88
C GLU A 59 10.42 5.54 1.21
N TYR A 60 11.37 4.77 1.74
CA TYR A 60 12.73 5.26 2.02
C TYR A 60 13.48 5.64 0.75
N GLU A 61 13.43 4.80 -0.28
CA GLU A 61 14.15 5.01 -1.54
C GLU A 61 13.61 6.20 -2.37
N HIS A 62 12.31 6.49 -2.27
CA HIS A 62 11.66 7.53 -3.07
C HIS A 62 11.46 8.86 -2.33
N SER A 63 11.80 8.92 -1.04
CA SER A 63 11.67 10.15 -0.25
C SER A 63 12.95 10.98 -0.35
N GLN A 64 12.80 12.27 -0.69
CA GLN A 64 13.91 13.23 -0.62
C GLN A 64 14.31 13.53 0.82
N GLN A 65 13.35 13.46 1.75
CA GLN A 65 13.54 13.71 3.17
C GLN A 65 12.62 12.79 3.97
N VAL A 66 13.16 12.24 5.07
CA VAL A 66 12.39 11.51 6.08
C VAL A 66 12.24 12.44 7.30
N VAL A 67 11.01 12.60 7.77
CA VAL A 67 10.67 13.40 8.96
C VAL A 67 10.08 12.48 10.01
N GLU A 68 10.67 12.49 11.20
CA GLU A 68 10.25 11.63 12.31
C GLU A 68 9.45 12.42 13.35
N GLN A 69 8.34 11.84 13.81
CA GLN A 69 7.55 12.36 14.92
C GLN A 69 7.51 11.34 16.06
N LEU A 70 8.53 11.37 16.91
CA LEU A 70 8.68 10.41 18.03
C LEU A 70 7.97 10.87 19.31
N VAL A 71 7.98 12.18 19.58
CA VAL A 71 7.45 12.73 20.82
C VAL A 71 5.93 12.82 20.76
N ARG A 72 5.25 12.15 21.69
CA ARG A 72 3.79 12.29 21.87
C ARG A 72 3.49 13.56 22.67
N PRO A 73 2.53 14.40 22.25
CA PRO A 73 2.16 15.62 23.01
C PRO A 73 1.73 15.36 24.46
N THR A 74 1.26 14.14 24.76
CA THR A 74 0.82 13.72 26.10
C THR A 74 1.97 13.30 27.03
N GLY A 75 3.19 13.12 26.51
CA GLY A 75 4.33 12.59 27.27
C GLY A 75 4.31 11.06 27.48
N LEU A 76 3.41 10.31 26.84
CA LEU A 76 3.39 8.85 26.93
C LEU A 76 4.66 8.22 26.37
N LEU A 77 5.28 7.34 27.16
CA LEU A 77 6.50 6.61 26.82
C LEU A 77 6.22 5.32 26.04
N GLU A 78 7.23 4.81 25.33
CA GLU A 78 7.19 3.47 24.76
C GLU A 78 7.02 2.40 25.86
N PRO A 79 6.31 1.30 25.59
CA PRO A 79 6.17 0.21 26.55
C PRO A 79 7.51 -0.51 26.78
N THR A 80 7.69 -1.10 27.95
CA THR A 80 8.79 -2.04 28.21
C THR A 80 8.53 -3.37 27.49
N VAL A 81 9.57 -3.94 26.90
CA VAL A 81 9.50 -5.23 26.20
C VAL A 81 10.26 -6.29 27.02
N GLU A 82 9.57 -7.37 27.39
CA GLU A 82 10.15 -8.50 28.13
C GLU A 82 10.01 -9.80 27.30
N VAL A 83 11.10 -10.57 27.17
CA VAL A 83 11.09 -11.89 26.52
C VAL A 83 11.03 -12.97 27.61
N LYS A 84 9.99 -13.81 27.57
CA LYS A 84 9.82 -14.92 28.53
C LYS A 84 10.14 -16.26 27.86
N PRO A 85 10.76 -17.21 28.57
CA PRO A 85 11.03 -18.54 28.03
C PRO A 85 9.71 -19.30 27.77
N THR A 86 9.65 -20.04 26.68
CA THR A 86 8.56 -20.99 26.40
C THR A 86 8.81 -22.29 27.15
N LYS A 87 7.77 -22.90 27.72
CA LYS A 87 7.85 -24.28 28.21
C LYS A 87 7.82 -25.21 27.00
N ALA A 88 8.78 -26.13 26.92
CA ALA A 88 8.83 -27.20 25.93
C ALA A 88 7.67 -28.18 26.09
#